data_AF-A0A1I5E9X9-F1
#
_entry.id   AF-A0A1I5E9X9-F1
#
_cell.length_a   1.000
_cell.length_b   1.000
_cell.length_c   1.000
_cell.angle_alpha   90.00
_cell.angle_beta   90.00
_cell.angle_gamma   90.00
#
_symmetry.space_group_name_H-M   'P 1'
#
loop_
_entity.id
_entity.type
_entity.pdbx_description
1 polymer ?
#
loop_
_entity_poly.entity_id
_entity_poly.type
_entity_poly.pdbx_seq_one_letter_code
_entity_poly.pdbx_strand_id
1 'polypeptide(L)'
;MLTLTCPYCGVAAEETELQPGGEAHLKRFGPGSSDAEFEAYLFARKNPKGVHFERWRHAYGCGKWFLAARDTATLQVFGTYSAQTPHPTPEIVAAIQAARPDWQPDWPETSAETPVDTPAESLNA
;
A
#
# COMPACT_ATOMS: atom_id res chain seq x y z
N MET A 1 13.91 5.48 14.27
CA MET A 1 13.87 4.41 13.26
C MET A 1 12.41 4.13 12.95
N LEU A 2 12.04 3.95 11.68
CA LEU A 2 10.64 3.77 11.31
C LEU A 2 10.09 2.45 11.87
N THR A 3 8.81 2.42 12.23
CA THR A 3 8.13 1.18 12.65
C THR A 3 6.87 1.00 11.81
N LEU A 4 6.70 -0.18 11.20
CA LEU A 4 5.55 -0.53 10.37
C LEU A 4 4.94 -1.84 10.88
N THR A 5 3.63 -1.85 11.13
CA THR A 5 2.92 -3.06 11.55
C THR A 5 2.65 -3.94 10.35
N CYS A 6 3.16 -5.18 10.33
CA CYS A 6 2.88 -6.09 9.23
C CYS A 6 1.41 -6.56 9.33
N PRO A 7 0.55 -6.28 8.32
CA PRO A 7 -0.87 -6.64 8.39
C PRO A 7 -1.12 -8.15 8.35
N TYR A 8 -0.10 -8.95 8.00
CA TYR A 8 -0.23 -10.40 7.88
C TYR A 8 0.18 -11.16 9.14
N CYS A 9 1.12 -10.65 9.93
CA CYS A 9 1.60 -11.33 11.14
C CYS A 9 1.48 -10.48 12.41
N GLY A 10 0.97 -9.25 12.30
CA GLY A 10 0.71 -8.36 13.44
C GLY A 10 1.94 -7.76 14.11
N VAL A 11 3.15 -8.19 13.72
CA VAL A 11 4.41 -7.68 14.27
C VAL A 11 4.59 -6.21 13.89
N ALA A 12 4.84 -5.36 14.88
CA ALA A 12 5.36 -4.01 14.69
C ALA A 12 6.85 -4.12 14.37
N ALA A 13 7.18 -4.19 13.09
CA ALA A 13 8.53 -4.41 12.61
C ALA A 13 9.30 -3.08 12.54
N GLU A 14 10.54 -3.12 12.98
CA GLU A 14 11.46 -2.01 12.79
C GLU A 14 11.96 -1.97 11.34
N GLU A 15 12.23 -0.78 10.81
CA GLU A 15 12.72 -0.52 9.44
C GLU A 15 13.80 -1.48 8.95
N THR A 16 14.77 -1.85 9.78
CA THR A 16 15.85 -2.77 9.39
C THR A 16 15.40 -4.21 9.17
N GLU A 17 14.20 -4.59 9.64
CA GLU A 17 13.57 -5.89 9.38
C GLU A 17 12.83 -5.93 8.04
N LEU A 18 12.70 -4.77 7.39
CA LEU A 18 11.86 -4.55 6.23
C LEU A 18 12.70 -4.21 5.00
N GLN A 19 12.21 -4.62 3.83
CA GLN A 19 12.78 -4.23 2.54
C GLN A 19 11.83 -3.24 1.84
N PRO A 20 12.30 -2.03 1.48
CA PRO A 20 11.49 -1.08 0.73
C PRO A 20 11.33 -1.53 -0.73
N GLY A 21 10.14 -1.26 -1.30
CA GLY A 21 9.78 -1.57 -2.69
C GLY A 21 9.37 -0.36 -3.53
N GLY A 22 9.48 0.85 -2.99
CA GLY A 22 9.08 2.09 -3.67
C GLY A 22 7.56 2.24 -3.81
N GLU A 23 7.12 2.96 -4.84
CA GLU A 23 5.71 3.31 -5.08
C GLU A 23 4.75 2.08 -5.06
N ALA A 24 3.61 2.25 -4.40
CA ALA A 24 2.48 1.31 -4.40
C ALA A 24 1.58 1.50 -5.63
N HIS A 25 0.66 0.55 -5.85
CA HIS A 25 -0.41 0.67 -6.85
C HIS A 25 0.06 0.83 -8.31
N LEU A 26 1.31 0.48 -8.60
CA LEU A 26 1.86 0.54 -9.94
C LEU A 26 1.33 -0.60 -10.81
N LYS A 27 0.58 -0.26 -11.86
CA LYS A 27 0.14 -1.21 -12.89
C LYS A 27 1.35 -1.72 -13.69
N ARG A 28 1.42 -3.03 -13.91
CA ARG A 28 2.43 -3.65 -14.78
C ARG A 28 2.07 -3.49 -16.25
N PHE A 29 3.02 -2.99 -17.04
CA PHE A 29 2.97 -2.99 -18.50
C PHE A 29 3.99 -3.99 -19.06
N GLY A 30 3.69 -4.60 -20.19
CA GLY A 30 4.43 -5.76 -20.70
C GLY A 30 4.21 -5.96 -22.20
N PRO A 31 4.41 -7.17 -22.73
CA PRO A 31 4.18 -7.44 -24.15
C PRO A 31 2.79 -6.98 -24.60
N GLY A 32 2.74 -6.16 -25.66
CA GLY A 32 1.50 -5.56 -26.18
C GLY A 32 1.20 -4.14 -25.68
N SER A 33 1.96 -3.60 -24.74
CA SER A 33 1.92 -2.17 -24.39
C SER A 33 2.67 -1.33 -25.43
N SER A 34 2.33 -0.04 -25.53
CA SER A 34 3.12 0.90 -26.32
C SER A 34 4.48 1.15 -25.69
N ASP A 35 5.45 1.63 -26.49
CA ASP A 35 6.79 1.97 -26.01
C ASP A 35 6.73 3.01 -24.87
N ALA A 36 5.87 4.01 -24.98
CA ALA A 36 5.71 5.06 -23.96
C ALA A 36 5.16 4.51 -22.64
N GLU A 37 4.16 3.62 -22.69
CA GLU A 37 3.63 2.97 -21.48
C GLU A 37 4.66 2.06 -20.83
N PHE A 38 5.43 1.33 -21.65
CA PHE A 38 6.45 0.42 -21.15
C PHE A 38 7.63 1.17 -20.55
N GLU A 39 8.10 2.24 -21.20
CA GLU A 39 9.11 3.16 -20.66
C GLU A 39 8.67 3.73 -19.31
N ALA A 40 7.45 4.29 -19.23
CA ALA A 40 6.91 4.83 -18.00
C ALA A 40 6.85 3.77 -16.89
N TYR A 41 6.41 2.54 -17.21
CA TYR A 41 6.41 1.44 -16.25
C TYR A 41 7.82 1.04 -15.77
N LEU A 42 8.82 1.05 -16.64
CA LEU A 42 10.18 0.70 -16.26
C LEU A 42 10.84 1.77 -15.39
N PHE A 43 10.65 3.04 -15.70
CA PHE A 43 11.48 4.12 -15.15
C PHE A 43 10.74 5.19 -14.35
N ALA A 44 9.47 5.47 -14.64
CA ALA A 44 8.73 6.56 -13.98
C ALA A 44 8.08 6.09 -12.67
N ARG A 45 8.29 6.84 -11.59
CA ARG A 45 7.62 6.62 -10.29
C ARG A 45 7.14 7.94 -9.71
N LYS A 46 6.01 7.91 -8.99
CA LYS A 46 5.61 9.04 -8.16
C LYS A 46 6.64 9.23 -7.04
N ASN A 47 7.08 10.48 -6.84
CA ASN A 47 7.98 10.86 -5.75
C ASN A 47 7.48 12.14 -5.05
N PRO A 48 6.31 12.09 -4.39
CA PRO A 48 5.74 13.25 -3.72
C PRO A 48 6.52 13.58 -2.44
N LYS A 49 6.66 14.88 -2.17
CA LYS A 49 7.03 15.38 -0.84
C LYS A 49 5.75 15.52 -0.01
N GLY A 50 5.52 14.59 0.91
CA GLY A 50 4.29 14.50 1.68
C GLY A 50 3.72 13.08 1.66
N VAL A 51 2.39 12.95 1.62
CA VAL A 51 1.72 11.64 1.63
C VAL A 51 2.16 10.82 0.41
N HIS A 52 2.66 9.61 0.69
CA HIS A 52 3.07 8.64 -0.29
C HIS A 52 2.57 7.24 0.10
N PHE A 53 2.27 6.45 -0.92
CA PHE A 53 1.89 5.05 -0.76
C PHE A 53 3.03 4.19 -1.26
N GLU A 54 3.56 3.36 -0.38
CA GLU A 54 4.80 2.62 -0.57
C GLU A 54 4.56 1.11 -0.43
N ARG A 55 5.38 0.30 -1.10
CA ARG A 55 5.47 -1.15 -0.92
C ARG A 55 6.57 -1.49 0.08
N TRP A 56 6.28 -2.43 0.97
CA TRP A 56 7.23 -2.94 1.94
C TRP A 56 7.13 -4.46 2.02
N ARG A 57 8.26 -5.13 2.16
CA ARG A 57 8.31 -6.58 2.40
C ARG A 57 8.84 -6.82 3.81
N HIS A 58 8.17 -7.65 4.58
CA HIS A 58 8.67 -8.08 5.90
C HIS A 58 9.77 -9.13 5.72
N ALA A 59 10.96 -8.68 5.32
CA ALA A 59 12.05 -9.51 4.83
C ALA A 59 12.61 -10.46 5.89
N TYR A 60 12.69 -9.99 7.14
CA TYR A 60 13.15 -10.79 8.29
C TYR A 60 12.01 -11.34 9.16
N GLY A 61 10.80 -11.40 8.60
CA GLY A 61 9.63 -11.99 9.25
C GLY A 61 8.84 -12.89 8.30
N CYS A 62 7.57 -12.56 8.07
CA CYS A 62 6.66 -13.42 7.30
C CYS A 62 6.94 -13.45 5.78
N GLY A 63 7.87 -12.63 5.27
CA GLY A 63 8.29 -12.61 3.88
C GLY A 63 7.29 -12.01 2.88
N LYS A 64 6.10 -11.60 3.34
CA LYS A 64 5.02 -11.05 2.51
C LYS A 64 5.22 -9.56 2.19
N TRP A 65 4.70 -9.15 1.04
CA TRP A 65 4.59 -7.76 0.62
C TRP A 65 3.29 -7.14 1.14
N PHE A 66 3.38 -5.95 1.72
CA PHE A 66 2.27 -5.10 2.16
C PHE A 66 2.51 -3.66 1.71
N LEU A 67 1.51 -2.80 1.93
CA LEU A 67 1.56 -1.39 1.58
C LEU A 67 1.55 -0.53 2.84
N ALA A 68 2.20 0.63 2.77
CA ALA A 68 2.22 1.62 3.84
C ALA A 68 1.82 3.00 3.29
N ALA A 69 0.98 3.71 4.03
CA ALA A 69 0.69 5.12 3.81
C ALA A 69 1.52 5.94 4.79
N ARG A 70 2.39 6.80 4.26
CA ARG A 70 3.35 7.54 5.07
C ARG A 70 3.59 8.94 4.51
N ASP A 71 3.94 9.87 5.37
CA ASP A 71 4.44 11.17 4.96
C ASP A 71 5.97 11.12 4.77
N THR A 72 6.45 11.35 3.56
CA THR A 72 7.88 11.30 3.22
C THR A 72 8.68 12.48 3.78
N ALA A 73 8.01 13.59 4.17
CA ALA A 73 8.65 14.75 4.75
C ALA A 73 8.78 14.68 6.28
N THR A 74 7.81 14.04 6.97
CA THR A 74 7.80 13.94 8.45
C THR A 74 8.05 12.54 8.98
N LEU A 75 8.06 11.53 8.11
CA LEU A 75 8.12 10.11 8.43
C LEU A 75 6.91 9.57 9.20
N GLN A 76 5.83 10.35 9.34
CA GLN A 76 4.60 9.90 10.00
C GLN A 76 3.95 8.75 9.22
N VAL A 77 3.68 7.64 9.91
CA VAL A 77 2.95 6.49 9.35
C VAL A 77 1.47 6.67 9.66
N PHE A 78 0.64 6.68 8.62
CA PHE A 78 -0.83 6.70 8.77
C PHE A 78 -1.41 5.31 8.91
N GLY A 79 -0.76 4.31 8.32
CA GLY A 79 -1.12 2.91 8.49
C GLY A 79 -0.50 2.01 7.44
N THR A 80 -0.73 0.72 7.63
CA THR A 80 -0.26 -0.38 6.77
C THR A 80 -1.43 -1.26 6.39
N TYR A 81 -1.45 -1.75 5.16
CA TYR A 81 -2.60 -2.48 4.62
C TYR A 81 -2.16 -3.54 3.59
N SER A 82 -3.08 -4.43 3.23
CA SER A 82 -2.80 -5.55 2.33
C SER A 82 -2.33 -5.07 0.95
N ALA A 83 -1.36 -5.76 0.35
CA ALA A 83 -0.95 -5.52 -1.03
C ALA A 83 -2.01 -5.90 -2.08
N GLN A 84 -3.12 -6.52 -1.65
CA GLN A 84 -4.25 -6.86 -2.50
C GLN A 84 -5.32 -5.76 -2.54
N THR A 85 -5.20 -4.70 -1.74
CA THR A 85 -6.19 -3.62 -1.72
C THR A 85 -5.81 -2.54 -2.74
N PRO A 86 -6.73 -2.12 -3.63
CA PRO A 86 -6.43 -1.15 -4.70
C PRO A 86 -6.15 0.26 -4.19
N HIS A 87 -6.58 0.60 -2.98
CA HIS A 87 -6.37 1.88 -2.31
C HIS A 87 -6.28 1.67 -0.78
N PRO A 88 -5.79 2.64 0.00
CA PRO A 88 -5.83 2.58 1.46
C PRO A 88 -7.26 2.40 2.00
N THR A 89 -7.38 1.92 3.24
CA THR A 89 -8.67 1.78 3.90
C THR A 89 -9.25 3.17 4.29
N PRO A 90 -10.58 3.30 4.49
CA PRO A 90 -11.19 4.56 4.88
C PRO A 90 -10.59 5.18 6.14
N GLU A 91 -10.18 4.36 7.10
CA GLU A 91 -9.55 4.80 8.35
C GLU A 91 -8.20 5.45 8.09
N ILE A 92 -7.40 4.88 7.19
CA ILE A 92 -6.11 5.44 6.77
C ILE A 92 -6.34 6.76 6.01
N VAL A 93 -7.33 6.82 5.12
CA VAL A 93 -7.70 8.05 4.40
C VAL A 93 -8.11 9.16 5.38
N ALA A 94 -8.95 8.86 6.36
CA ALA A 94 -9.36 9.82 7.38
C ALA A 94 -8.16 10.30 8.22
N ALA A 95 -7.24 9.41 8.60
CA ALA A 95 -6.02 9.78 9.31
C ALA A 95 -5.10 10.70 8.50
N ILE A 96 -4.97 10.44 7.19
CA ILE A 96 -4.24 11.33 6.28
C ILE A 96 -4.90 12.70 6.23
N GLN A 97 -6.19 12.79 5.97
CA GLN A 97 -6.91 14.06 5.85
C GLN A 97 -6.88 14.88 7.15
N ALA A 98 -6.94 14.21 8.31
CA ALA A 98 -6.80 14.86 9.61
C ALA A 98 -5.42 15.53 9.79
N ALA A 99 -4.35 14.90 9.29
CA ALA A 99 -2.98 15.43 9.39
C ALA A 99 -2.59 16.37 8.22
N ARG A 100 -3.21 16.16 7.04
CA ARG A 100 -2.96 16.84 5.77
C ARG A 100 -4.29 17.24 5.12
N PRO A 101 -4.95 18.31 5.58
CA PRO A 101 -6.28 18.69 5.09
C PRO A 101 -6.34 19.02 3.59
N ASP A 102 -5.22 19.51 3.02
CA ASP A 102 -5.12 19.82 1.60
C ASP A 102 -4.86 18.60 0.71
N TRP A 103 -4.61 17.43 1.31
CA TRP A 103 -4.38 16.21 0.56
C TRP A 103 -5.70 15.63 0.04
N GLN A 104 -5.71 15.21 -1.22
CA GLN A 104 -6.83 14.53 -1.85
C GLN A 104 -6.37 13.22 -2.51
N PRO A 105 -7.19 12.16 -2.47
CA PRO A 105 -6.91 10.93 -3.19
C PRO A 105 -6.90 11.18 -4.71
N ASP A 106 -6.02 10.49 -5.42
CA ASP A 106 -5.89 10.57 -6.88
C ASP A 106 -6.60 9.42 -7.60
N TRP A 107 -7.42 8.64 -6.87
CA TRP A 107 -8.31 7.62 -7.38
C TRP A 107 -9.78 8.06 -7.26
N PRO A 108 -10.68 7.58 -8.14
CA PRO A 108 -12.10 7.85 -8.01
C PRO A 108 -12.64 7.23 -6.71
N GLU A 109 -13.62 7.87 -6.07
CA GLU A 109 -14.31 7.29 -4.91
C GLU A 109 -15.01 5.98 -5.33
N THR A 110 -14.44 4.84 -4.93
CA THR A 110 -15.11 3.56 -5.04
C THR A 110 -16.23 3.53 -4.01
N SER A 111 -17.49 3.53 -4.46
CA SER A 111 -18.64 3.20 -3.60
C SER A 111 -18.35 1.88 -2.88
N ALA A 112 -18.30 1.91 -1.55
CA ALA A 112 -17.92 0.80 -0.69
C ALA A 112 -18.52 -0.54 -1.15
N GLU A 113 -17.70 -1.39 -1.77
CA GLU A 113 -18.06 -2.80 -1.94
C GLU A 113 -17.78 -3.51 -0.61
N THR A 114 -18.86 -4.00 -0.01
CA THR A 114 -18.90 -4.79 1.23
C THR A 114 -17.93 -5.97 1.14
N PRO A 115 -17.15 -6.28 2.19
CA PRO A 115 -16.32 -7.47 2.20
C PRO A 115 -17.19 -8.72 2.02
N VAL A 116 -16.98 -9.46 0.92
CA VAL A 116 -17.55 -10.80 0.76
C VAL A 116 -16.71 -11.76 1.60
N ASP A 117 -17.02 -11.83 2.90
CA ASP A 117 -16.71 -13.02 3.69
C ASP A 117 -17.61 -14.14 3.20
N THR A 118 -17.09 -15.02 2.35
CA THR A 118 -17.72 -16.33 2.11
C THR A 118 -17.15 -17.29 3.16
N PRO A 119 -17.95 -17.80 4.12
CA PRO A 119 -17.47 -18.83 5.02
C PRO A 119 -17.23 -20.11 4.23
N ALA A 120 -16.08 -20.76 4.49
CA ALA A 120 -15.77 -22.08 3.97
C ALA A 120 -16.88 -23.05 4.39
N GLU A 121 -17.66 -23.53 3.41
CA GLU A 121 -18.56 -24.66 3.62
C GLU A 121 -17.74 -25.87 4.06
N SER A 122 -18.00 -26.30 5.29
CA SER A 122 -17.64 -27.61 5.81
C SER A 122 -18.34 -28.70 5.00
N LEU A 123 -17.63 -29.27 4.03
CA LEU A 123 -18.00 -30.57 3.47
C LEU A 123 -17.56 -31.66 4.45
N ASN A 124 -18.50 -32.07 5.30
CA ASN A 124 -18.50 -33.39 5.89
C ASN A 124 -18.81 -34.43 4.79
N ALA A 125 -17.86 -35.34 4.56
CA ALA A 125 -18.10 -36.68 4.02
C ALA A 125 -17.02 -37.62 4.55
#